data_AF-D9W3S9-F1
#
_entry.id   AF-D9W3S9-F1
#
_cell.length_a   1.000
_cell.length_b   1.000
_cell.length_c   1.000
_cell.angle_alpha   90.00
_cell.angle_beta   90.00
_cell.angle_gamma   90.00
#
_symmetry.space_group_name_H-M   'P 1'
#
loop_
_entity.id
_entity.type
_entity.pdbx_description
1 polymer ?
#
loop_
_entity_poly.entity_id
_entity_poly.type
_entity_poly.pdbx_seq_one_letter_code
_entity_poly.pdbx_strand_id
1 'polypeptide(L)'
;MDTTTATPTATPTPAPTSTPTLTERRSPWVVFTRRDDPWVTAGAAALREQGGRVFRLDGLEMREPASLFAAFARSLSFPGYFGRNWPALVDCLHDWHGHGGDSRDIAVLIDHADALLDAGFTGLFVSVLCEAAWKANPQLDADGIPHEDWPPFTLHFVFLLEHVPPAAFEPAVRQGPDVVVAVEDGRLSATLTGDDWPEGVRGGS
;
A
#
# COMPACT_ATOMS: atom_id res chain seq x y z
N MET A 1 5.29 52.22 18.55
CA MET A 1 6.13 51.05 18.87
C MET A 1 5.18 49.99 19.40
N ASP A 2 4.73 49.09 18.54
CA ASP A 2 3.96 47.91 18.95
C ASP A 2 4.58 46.71 18.25
N THR A 3 5.39 45.97 19.00
CA THR A 3 6.00 44.72 18.56
C THR A 3 5.05 43.60 18.95
N THR A 4 4.22 43.14 18.01
CA THR A 4 3.44 41.91 18.19
C THR A 4 4.35 40.71 17.99
N THR A 5 4.62 40.00 19.09
CA THR A 5 5.33 38.72 19.10
C THR A 5 4.44 37.64 18.49
N ALA A 6 4.81 37.13 17.32
CA ALA A 6 4.20 35.93 16.74
C ALA A 6 4.72 34.68 17.48
N THR A 7 3.79 33.90 18.03
CA THR A 7 4.05 32.56 18.59
C THR A 7 4.41 31.59 17.46
N PRO A 8 5.51 30.82 17.53
CA PRO A 8 5.78 29.81 16.52
C PRO A 8 4.74 28.69 16.63
N THR A 9 4.01 28.47 15.53
CA THR A 9 3.13 27.33 15.31
C THR A 9 3.90 26.04 15.55
N ALA A 10 3.48 25.27 16.55
CA ALA A 10 4.02 23.94 16.82
C ALA A 10 3.75 23.04 15.61
N THR A 11 4.81 22.50 15.02
CA THR A 11 4.73 21.41 14.05
C THR A 11 3.92 20.26 14.68
N PRO A 12 2.91 19.69 13.99
CA PRO A 12 2.24 18.50 14.50
C PRO A 12 3.29 17.40 14.68
N THR A 13 3.38 16.91 15.92
CA THR A 13 4.18 15.74 16.28
C THR A 13 3.66 14.55 15.46
N PRO A 14 4.50 13.76 14.77
CA PRO A 14 4.01 12.55 14.11
C PRO A 14 3.36 11.65 15.18
N ALA A 15 2.11 11.26 14.92
CA ALA A 15 1.34 10.40 15.82
C ALA A 15 2.14 9.12 16.15
N PRO A 16 1.97 8.53 17.35
CA PRO A 16 2.62 7.28 17.68
C PRO A 16 2.17 6.22 16.67
N THR A 17 3.16 5.61 16.01
CA THR A 17 3.03 4.57 15.01
C THR A 17 2.17 3.44 15.58
N SER A 18 0.93 3.38 15.09
CA SER A 18 -0.03 2.35 15.50
C SER A 18 0.40 1.03 14.89
N THR A 19 0.24 -0.07 15.65
CA THR A 19 0.46 -1.42 15.13
C THR A 19 -0.34 -1.61 13.83
N PRO A 20 0.28 -2.08 12.74
CA PRO A 20 -0.43 -2.29 11.48
C PRO A 20 -1.57 -3.30 11.66
N THR A 21 -2.56 -3.25 10.78
CA THR A 21 -3.68 -4.20 10.76
C THR A 21 -4.12 -4.43 9.32
N LEU A 22 -4.72 -5.59 9.06
CA LEU A 22 -5.23 -5.94 7.73
C LEU A 22 -6.72 -5.65 7.55
N THR A 23 -7.39 -5.10 8.57
CA THR A 23 -8.85 -4.87 8.59
C THR A 23 -9.25 -3.41 8.66
N GLU A 24 -8.32 -2.50 8.93
CA GLU A 24 -8.63 -1.07 9.05
C GLU A 24 -8.23 -0.32 7.79
N ARG A 25 -8.90 0.80 7.54
CA ARG A 25 -8.64 1.69 6.40
C ARG A 25 -7.67 2.81 6.77
N ARG A 26 -6.58 2.47 7.44
CA ARG A 26 -5.52 3.43 7.82
C ARG A 26 -4.12 2.87 7.58
N SER A 27 -3.16 3.77 7.42
CA SER A 27 -1.76 3.45 7.24
C SER A 27 -1.20 2.69 8.47
N PRO A 28 -0.14 1.89 8.29
CA PRO A 28 0.60 1.66 7.04
C PRO A 28 -0.05 0.63 6.11
N TRP A 29 0.07 0.87 4.80
CA TRP A 29 -0.59 0.10 3.75
C TRP A 29 0.20 -1.11 3.24
N VAL A 30 1.53 -0.98 3.30
CA VAL A 30 2.47 -2.00 2.85
C VAL A 30 3.36 -2.37 4.02
N VAL A 31 3.43 -3.67 4.33
CA VAL A 31 4.24 -4.19 5.44
C VAL A 31 5.13 -5.32 4.94
N PHE A 32 6.39 -5.29 5.33
CA PHE A 32 7.35 -6.38 5.19
C PHE A 32 7.51 -7.02 6.56
N THR A 33 7.32 -8.33 6.63
CA THR A 33 7.51 -9.09 7.87
C THR A 33 7.98 -10.51 7.55
N ARG A 34 8.36 -11.26 8.58
CA ARG A 34 8.69 -12.67 8.43
C ARG A 34 7.43 -13.48 8.07
N ARG A 35 7.62 -14.52 7.27
CA ARG A 35 6.54 -15.45 6.86
C ARG A 35 5.81 -16.09 8.06
N ASP A 36 6.52 -16.28 9.16
CA ASP A 36 6.01 -16.90 10.40
C ASP A 36 5.46 -15.90 11.43
N ASP A 37 5.36 -14.61 11.09
CA ASP A 37 4.82 -13.59 11.98
C ASP A 37 3.33 -13.87 12.30
N PRO A 38 2.96 -14.14 13.57
CA PRO A 38 1.58 -14.44 13.97
C PRO A 38 0.58 -13.35 13.59
N TRP A 39 1.03 -12.09 13.51
CA TRP A 39 0.19 -10.96 13.11
C TRP A 39 -0.44 -11.16 11.73
N VAL A 40 0.29 -11.75 10.78
CA VAL A 40 -0.23 -12.00 9.42
C VAL A 40 -1.37 -12.99 9.47
N THR A 41 -1.18 -14.10 10.21
CA THR A 41 -2.20 -15.15 10.32
C THR A 41 -3.45 -14.64 11.04
N ALA A 42 -3.28 -13.89 12.12
CA ALA A 42 -4.37 -13.30 12.89
C ALA A 42 -5.14 -12.25 12.06
N GLY A 43 -4.44 -11.32 11.41
CA GLY A 43 -5.05 -10.28 10.58
C GLY A 43 -5.77 -10.87 9.36
N ALA A 44 -5.19 -11.87 8.71
CA ALA A 44 -5.80 -12.54 7.57
C ALA A 44 -7.02 -13.39 7.96
N ALA A 45 -7.07 -13.91 9.19
CA ALA A 45 -8.26 -14.57 9.72
C ALA A 45 -9.37 -13.55 10.00
N ALA A 46 -9.06 -12.47 10.72
CA ALA A 46 -10.01 -11.41 11.05
C ALA A 46 -10.62 -10.76 9.79
N LEU A 47 -9.81 -10.49 8.76
CA LEU A 47 -10.30 -9.95 7.49
C LEU A 47 -11.33 -10.89 6.83
N ARG A 48 -11.06 -12.21 6.83
CA ARG A 48 -12.00 -13.19 6.28
C ARG A 48 -13.28 -13.32 7.09
N GLU A 49 -13.20 -13.22 8.42
CA GLU A 49 -14.37 -13.22 9.30
C GLU A 49 -15.28 -12.01 9.03
N GLN A 50 -14.73 -10.88 8.58
CA GLN A 50 -15.45 -9.69 8.14
C GLN A 50 -15.95 -9.76 6.68
N GLY A 51 -15.78 -10.91 6.01
CA GLY A 51 -16.19 -11.11 4.62
C GLY A 51 -15.16 -10.64 3.58
N GLY A 52 -14.01 -10.11 4.01
CA GLY A 52 -12.91 -9.73 3.14
C GLY A 52 -12.15 -10.93 2.57
N ARG A 53 -11.29 -10.68 1.59
CA ARG A 53 -10.54 -11.72 0.86
C ARG A 53 -9.04 -11.56 1.02
N VAL A 54 -8.34 -12.69 0.98
CA VAL A 54 -6.88 -12.71 1.05
C VAL A 54 -6.35 -13.40 -0.20
N PHE A 55 -5.59 -12.65 -1.00
CA PHE A 55 -4.90 -13.15 -2.18
C PHE A 55 -3.46 -13.47 -1.84
N ARG A 56 -2.90 -14.52 -2.45
CA ARG A 56 -1.49 -14.87 -2.32
C ARG A 56 -0.82 -14.86 -3.67
N LEU A 57 0.30 -14.15 -3.78
CA LEU A 57 1.16 -14.11 -4.96
C LEU A 57 2.55 -14.63 -4.57
N ASP A 58 3.30 -15.13 -5.55
CA ASP A 58 4.65 -15.64 -5.35
C ASP A 58 5.70 -14.66 -5.89
N GLY A 59 6.54 -14.13 -5.00
CA GLY A 59 7.64 -13.21 -5.32
C GLY A 59 8.64 -13.78 -6.32
N LEU A 60 8.80 -15.12 -6.37
CA LEU A 60 9.68 -15.78 -7.35
C LEU A 60 9.19 -15.62 -8.79
N GLU A 61 7.87 -15.50 -8.99
CA GLU A 61 7.25 -15.23 -10.29
C GLU A 61 7.31 -13.75 -10.68
N MET A 62 7.52 -12.85 -9.72
CA MET A 62 7.36 -11.41 -9.91
C MET A 62 8.68 -10.65 -10.09
N ARG A 63 9.75 -11.34 -10.49
CA ARG A 63 11.11 -10.77 -10.64
C ARG A 63 11.28 -9.84 -11.84
N GLU A 64 10.28 -9.77 -12.72
CA GLU A 64 10.23 -8.83 -13.84
C GLU A 64 8.87 -8.11 -13.86
N PRO A 65 8.79 -6.84 -14.29
CA PRO A 65 7.52 -6.11 -14.31
C PRO A 65 6.43 -6.83 -15.10
N ALA A 66 6.78 -7.40 -16.26
CA ALA A 66 5.81 -8.08 -17.12
C ALA A 66 5.18 -9.32 -16.44
N SER A 67 5.96 -10.09 -15.67
CA SER A 67 5.49 -11.26 -14.95
C SER A 67 4.75 -10.86 -13.66
N LEU A 68 5.19 -9.81 -12.99
CA LEU A 68 4.47 -9.17 -11.87
C LEU A 68 3.06 -8.75 -12.29
N PHE A 69 2.93 -7.98 -13.38
CA PHE A 69 1.62 -7.56 -13.87
C PHE A 69 0.73 -8.76 -14.23
N ALA A 70 1.31 -9.82 -14.79
CA ALA A 70 0.57 -11.05 -15.08
C ALA A 70 0.07 -11.76 -13.80
N ALA A 71 0.90 -11.81 -12.76
CA ALA A 71 0.56 -12.44 -11.49
C ALA A 71 -0.59 -11.69 -10.79
N PHE A 72 -0.56 -10.36 -10.76
CA PHE A 72 -1.65 -9.53 -10.23
C PHE A 72 -2.94 -9.71 -11.03
N ALA A 73 -2.88 -9.57 -12.35
CA ALA A 73 -4.04 -9.69 -13.20
C ALA A 73 -4.73 -11.05 -13.06
N ARG A 74 -3.94 -12.13 -12.98
CA ARG A 74 -4.45 -13.48 -12.77
C ARG A 74 -5.07 -13.65 -11.38
N SER A 75 -4.37 -13.23 -10.33
CA SER A 75 -4.78 -13.50 -8.94
C SER A 75 -6.00 -12.67 -8.52
N LEU A 76 -6.04 -11.40 -8.92
CA LEU A 76 -7.16 -10.50 -8.61
C LEU A 76 -8.23 -10.47 -9.71
N SER A 77 -8.05 -11.26 -10.79
CA SER A 77 -8.98 -11.33 -11.92
C SER A 77 -9.25 -9.96 -12.55
N PHE A 78 -8.18 -9.23 -12.88
CA PHE A 78 -8.28 -7.93 -13.56
C PHE A 78 -8.92 -8.07 -14.96
N PRO A 79 -9.52 -6.98 -15.49
CA PRO A 79 -10.13 -6.99 -16.81
C PRO A 79 -9.14 -7.36 -17.92
N GLY A 80 -9.65 -7.97 -19.00
CA GLY A 80 -8.84 -8.36 -20.16
C GLY A 80 -8.16 -7.19 -20.90
N TYR A 81 -8.63 -5.96 -20.68
CA TYR A 81 -8.05 -4.72 -21.20
C TYR A 81 -7.02 -4.08 -20.26
N PHE A 82 -6.64 -4.75 -19.16
CA PHE A 82 -5.60 -4.27 -18.24
C PHE A 82 -4.32 -3.90 -18.98
N GLY A 83 -3.85 -2.67 -18.80
CA GLY A 83 -2.75 -2.07 -19.58
C GLY A 83 -1.34 -2.61 -19.29
N ARG A 84 -1.16 -3.45 -18.26
CA ARG A 84 0.11 -4.10 -17.89
C ARG A 84 1.27 -3.11 -17.73
N ASN A 85 1.02 -2.02 -17.03
CA ASN A 85 1.98 -0.99 -16.67
C ASN A 85 1.66 -0.47 -15.25
N TRP A 86 2.56 0.32 -14.66
CA TRP A 86 2.44 0.77 -13.28
C TRP A 86 1.18 1.62 -13.01
N PRO A 87 0.85 2.66 -13.81
CA PRO A 87 -0.42 3.37 -13.63
C PRO A 87 -1.64 2.47 -13.72
N ALA A 88 -1.69 1.59 -14.72
CA ALA A 88 -2.81 0.65 -14.87
C ALA A 88 -2.94 -0.30 -13.67
N LEU A 89 -1.84 -0.64 -13.00
CA LEU A 89 -1.85 -1.46 -11.79
C LEU A 89 -2.49 -0.70 -10.62
N VAL A 90 -2.15 0.58 -10.45
CA VAL A 90 -2.82 1.47 -9.48
C VAL A 90 -4.31 1.49 -9.75
N ASP A 91 -4.70 1.81 -10.99
CA ASP A 91 -6.11 1.93 -11.38
C ASP A 91 -6.88 0.64 -11.08
N CYS A 92 -6.37 -0.51 -11.51
CA CYS A 92 -7.05 -1.80 -11.28
C CYS A 92 -7.11 -2.23 -9.82
N LEU A 93 -6.13 -1.84 -8.99
CA LEU A 93 -6.14 -2.14 -7.55
C LEU A 93 -7.12 -1.25 -6.80
N HIS A 94 -7.17 0.05 -7.13
CA HIS A 94 -8.07 1.00 -6.48
C HIS A 94 -9.53 0.83 -6.94
N ASP A 95 -9.75 0.47 -8.21
CA ASP A 95 -11.08 0.15 -8.77
C ASP A 95 -11.40 -1.34 -8.64
N TRP A 96 -10.80 -2.03 -7.67
CA TRP A 96 -11.10 -3.44 -7.51
C TRP A 96 -12.50 -3.62 -6.94
N HIS A 97 -13.42 -4.16 -7.75
CA HIS A 97 -14.84 -4.34 -7.35
C HIS A 97 -15.18 -5.77 -6.94
N GLY A 98 -14.23 -6.69 -7.05
CA GLY A 98 -14.43 -8.09 -6.75
C GLY A 98 -15.42 -8.81 -7.66
N HIS A 99 -15.33 -10.13 -7.68
CA HIS A 99 -16.30 -10.98 -8.37
C HIS A 99 -17.08 -11.76 -7.30
N GLY A 100 -18.35 -11.35 -7.06
CA GLY A 100 -19.35 -12.11 -6.30
C GLY A 100 -19.10 -12.25 -4.79
N GLY A 101 -18.86 -11.15 -4.05
CA GLY A 101 -18.76 -11.16 -2.59
C GLY A 101 -19.45 -9.95 -1.94
N ASP A 102 -19.79 -10.07 -0.65
CA ASP A 102 -20.49 -9.03 0.11
C ASP A 102 -19.57 -7.87 0.55
N SER A 103 -18.24 -8.08 0.52
CA SER A 103 -17.22 -7.07 0.80
C SER A 103 -16.17 -6.98 -0.31
N ARG A 104 -15.64 -5.77 -0.49
CA ARG A 104 -14.51 -5.44 -1.36
C ARG A 104 -13.17 -5.42 -0.62
N ASP A 105 -13.16 -5.64 0.69
CA ASP A 105 -11.97 -5.58 1.52
C ASP A 105 -10.99 -6.71 1.17
N ILE A 106 -9.75 -6.36 0.87
CA ILE A 106 -8.73 -7.30 0.45
C ILE A 106 -7.37 -7.07 1.10
N ALA A 107 -6.66 -8.18 1.34
CA ALA A 107 -5.24 -8.18 1.62
C ALA A 107 -4.51 -9.05 0.59
N VAL A 108 -3.38 -8.56 0.10
CA VAL A 108 -2.52 -9.26 -0.84
C VAL A 108 -1.23 -9.64 -0.14
N LEU A 109 -1.01 -10.94 0.04
CA LEU A 109 0.20 -11.48 0.66
C LEU A 109 1.15 -11.97 -0.43
N ILE A 110 2.39 -11.51 -0.39
CA ILE A 110 3.44 -11.87 -1.34
C ILE A 110 4.39 -12.85 -0.63
N ASP A 111 4.27 -14.13 -0.96
CA ASP A 111 5.19 -15.19 -0.54
C ASP A 111 6.57 -15.02 -1.20
N HIS A 112 7.61 -15.61 -0.60
CA HIS A 112 8.99 -15.60 -1.11
C HIS A 112 9.44 -14.20 -1.53
N ALA A 113 9.04 -13.18 -0.76
CA ALA A 113 9.27 -11.78 -1.10
C ALA A 113 10.77 -11.42 -1.11
N ASP A 114 11.62 -12.23 -0.47
CA ASP A 114 13.08 -12.13 -0.53
C ASP A 114 13.60 -11.98 -1.96
N ALA A 115 12.95 -12.65 -2.92
CA ALA A 115 13.32 -12.64 -4.34
C ALA A 115 13.20 -11.25 -5.01
N LEU A 116 12.50 -10.32 -4.36
CA LEU A 116 12.31 -8.96 -4.85
C LEU A 116 13.35 -7.98 -4.29
N LEU A 117 14.20 -8.39 -3.34
CA LEU A 117 15.17 -7.46 -2.74
C LEU A 117 16.07 -6.78 -3.79
N ASP A 118 16.59 -7.58 -4.72
CA ASP A 118 17.53 -7.14 -5.75
C ASP A 118 16.84 -6.69 -7.04
N ALA A 119 15.51 -6.71 -7.09
CA ALA A 119 14.79 -6.26 -8.27
C ALA A 119 14.87 -4.73 -8.38
N GLY A 120 15.41 -4.23 -9.50
CA GLY A 120 15.65 -2.80 -9.72
C GLY A 120 14.41 -1.90 -9.74
N PHE A 121 13.21 -2.48 -9.66
CA PHE A 121 11.93 -1.78 -9.60
C PHE A 121 11.26 -1.85 -8.22
N THR A 122 11.87 -2.46 -7.20
CA THR A 122 11.21 -2.70 -5.91
C THR A 122 10.72 -1.44 -5.21
N GLY A 123 11.53 -0.37 -5.21
CA GLY A 123 11.08 0.93 -4.68
C GLY A 123 9.85 1.46 -5.40
N LEU A 124 9.86 1.44 -6.74
CA LEU A 124 8.72 1.87 -7.56
C LEU A 124 7.48 0.99 -7.32
N PHE A 125 7.67 -0.33 -7.24
CA PHE A 125 6.58 -1.26 -6.98
C PHE A 125 5.91 -0.99 -5.63
N VAL A 126 6.70 -0.80 -4.56
CA VAL A 126 6.13 -0.47 -3.24
C VAL A 126 5.41 0.89 -3.25
N SER A 127 5.97 1.89 -3.92
CA SER A 127 5.30 3.18 -4.10
C SER A 127 3.94 3.04 -4.78
N VAL A 128 3.86 2.28 -5.87
CA VAL A 128 2.62 1.96 -6.59
C VAL A 128 1.59 1.26 -5.70
N LEU A 129 2.03 0.34 -4.83
CA LEU A 129 1.14 -0.33 -3.88
C LEU A 129 0.64 0.62 -2.79
N CYS A 130 1.51 1.49 -2.27
CA CYS A 130 1.14 2.55 -1.32
C CYS A 130 0.12 3.51 -1.94
N GLU A 131 0.32 3.93 -3.19
CA GLU A 131 -0.60 4.79 -3.93
C GLU A 131 -1.97 4.13 -4.14
N ALA A 132 -1.98 2.87 -4.60
CA ALA A 132 -3.22 2.13 -4.77
C ALA A 132 -4.01 1.98 -3.47
N ALA A 133 -3.32 1.66 -2.36
CA ALA A 133 -3.94 1.55 -1.06
C ALA A 133 -4.43 2.90 -0.53
N TRP A 134 -3.66 3.97 -0.69
CA TRP A 134 -4.09 5.32 -0.33
C TRP A 134 -5.28 5.78 -1.17
N LYS A 135 -5.44 5.32 -2.42
CA LYS A 135 -6.66 5.59 -3.21
C LYS A 135 -7.85 4.73 -2.77
N ALA A 136 -7.64 3.47 -2.39
CA ALA A 136 -8.73 2.54 -2.03
C ALA A 136 -9.29 2.72 -0.62
N ASN A 137 -8.41 2.89 0.38
CA ASN A 137 -8.80 2.90 1.80
C ASN A 137 -9.67 4.11 2.20
N PRO A 138 -9.36 5.35 1.76
CA PRO A 138 -10.25 6.49 1.95
C PRO A 138 -11.22 6.70 0.78
N GLN A 139 -10.90 6.21 -0.43
CA GLN A 139 -11.67 6.37 -1.68
C GLN A 139 -12.15 7.81 -1.90
N LEU A 140 -11.18 8.72 -2.02
CA LEU A 140 -11.43 10.14 -2.22
C LEU A 140 -11.59 10.45 -3.71
N ASP A 141 -12.44 11.42 -4.04
CA ASP A 141 -12.53 12.04 -5.35
C ASP A 141 -11.35 13.01 -5.59
N ALA A 142 -11.38 13.72 -6.72
CA ALA A 142 -10.32 14.64 -7.12
C ALA A 142 -10.12 15.82 -6.14
N ASP A 143 -11.11 16.12 -5.30
CA ASP A 143 -11.07 17.19 -4.32
C ASP A 143 -10.71 16.68 -2.90
N GLY A 144 -10.41 15.39 -2.76
CA GLY A 144 -10.08 14.79 -1.46
C GLY A 144 -11.31 14.46 -0.61
N ILE A 145 -12.51 14.39 -1.21
CA ILE A 145 -13.78 14.08 -0.54
C ILE A 145 -14.14 12.62 -0.79
N PRO A 146 -14.63 11.86 0.22
CA PRO A 146 -15.06 10.48 0.01
C PRO A 146 -16.06 10.36 -1.15
N HIS A 147 -15.76 9.46 -2.09
CA HIS A 147 -16.53 9.29 -3.31
C HIS A 147 -17.95 8.80 -2.98
N GLU A 148 -18.97 9.51 -3.45
CA GLU A 148 -20.37 9.21 -3.11
C GLU A 148 -20.85 7.84 -3.64
N ASP A 149 -20.44 7.49 -4.87
CA ASP A 149 -20.85 6.25 -5.54
C ASP A 149 -19.99 5.02 -5.24
N TRP A 150 -18.77 5.19 -4.73
CA TRP A 150 -17.83 4.09 -4.52
C TRP A 150 -17.42 4.03 -3.04
N PRO A 151 -17.96 3.08 -2.26
CA PRO A 151 -17.62 3.00 -0.86
C PRO A 151 -16.15 2.60 -0.70
N PRO A 152 -15.40 3.25 0.21
CA PRO A 152 -14.03 2.87 0.54
C PRO A 152 -13.93 1.46 1.06
N PHE A 153 -12.85 0.77 0.69
CA PHE A 153 -12.58 -0.61 1.09
C PHE A 153 -11.14 -0.77 1.55
N THR A 154 -10.92 -1.75 2.40
CA THR A 154 -9.59 -2.05 2.90
C THR A 154 -8.73 -2.66 1.81
N LEU A 155 -7.54 -2.09 1.58
CA LEU A 155 -6.52 -2.63 0.67
C LEU A 155 -5.16 -2.60 1.37
N HIS A 156 -4.64 -3.79 1.70
CA HIS A 156 -3.33 -3.95 2.33
C HIS A 156 -2.43 -4.92 1.56
N PHE A 157 -1.12 -4.67 1.63
CA PHE A 157 -0.10 -5.53 1.03
C PHE A 157 0.90 -6.00 2.08
N VAL A 158 1.22 -7.29 2.09
CA VAL A 158 2.22 -7.85 2.99
C VAL A 158 3.25 -8.65 2.22
N PHE A 159 4.51 -8.26 2.34
CA PHE A 159 5.66 -9.00 1.82
C PHE A 159 6.15 -9.97 2.90
N LEU A 160 6.08 -11.27 2.61
CA LEU A 160 6.44 -12.34 3.53
C LEU A 160 7.86 -12.84 3.22
N LEU A 161 8.77 -12.54 4.14
CA LEU A 161 10.19 -12.85 4.04
C LEU A 161 10.54 -14.13 4.78
N GLU A 162 11.38 -14.97 4.18
CA GLU A 162 11.81 -16.24 4.76
C GLU A 162 13.18 -16.14 5.41
N HIS A 163 14.08 -15.41 4.75
CA HIS A 163 15.51 -15.41 5.08
C HIS A 163 16.03 -14.00 5.34
N VAL A 164 15.60 -13.04 4.54
CA VAL A 164 16.02 -11.65 4.59
C VAL A 164 15.28 -10.94 5.73
N PRO A 165 15.97 -10.18 6.61
CA PRO A 165 15.30 -9.39 7.62
C PRO A 165 14.53 -8.22 6.97
N PRO A 166 13.33 -7.85 7.44
CA PRO A 166 12.55 -6.75 6.84
C PRO A 166 13.31 -5.44 6.66
N ALA A 167 14.17 -5.07 7.62
CA ALA A 167 14.98 -3.86 7.53
C ALA A 167 15.95 -3.83 6.32
N ALA A 168 16.32 -4.98 5.75
CA ALA A 168 17.18 -5.01 4.57
C ALA A 168 16.51 -4.46 3.31
N PHE A 169 15.17 -4.43 3.26
CA PHE A 169 14.42 -3.81 2.16
C PHE A 169 14.42 -2.28 2.25
N GLU A 170 14.72 -1.69 3.41
CA GLU A 170 14.62 -0.25 3.65
C GLU A 170 15.33 0.60 2.57
N PRO A 171 16.59 0.31 2.19
CA PRO A 171 17.29 1.11 1.18
C PRO A 171 16.64 1.04 -0.20
N ALA A 172 16.13 -0.14 -0.59
CA ALA A 172 15.46 -0.31 -1.89
C ALA A 172 14.09 0.36 -1.91
N VAL A 173 13.32 0.25 -0.81
CA VAL A 173 11.99 0.85 -0.70
C VAL A 173 12.07 2.38 -0.68
N ARG A 174 13.07 2.97 0.01
CA ARG A 174 13.29 4.42 0.04
C ARG A 174 13.65 5.04 -1.31
N GLN A 175 14.05 4.24 -2.30
CA GLN A 175 14.26 4.73 -3.67
C GLN A 175 12.93 4.92 -4.43
N GLY A 176 11.82 4.38 -3.90
CA GLY A 176 10.49 4.63 -4.44
C GLY A 176 10.07 6.10 -4.28
N PRO A 177 9.40 6.69 -5.27
CA PRO A 177 8.89 8.04 -5.16
C PRO A 177 7.85 8.12 -4.04
N ASP A 178 7.87 9.22 -3.30
CA ASP A 178 6.85 9.58 -2.31
C ASP A 178 6.59 8.53 -1.23
N VAL A 179 7.58 7.71 -0.86
CA VAL A 179 7.45 6.68 0.19
C VAL A 179 8.28 7.03 1.42
N VAL A 180 7.63 7.04 2.59
CA VAL A 180 8.31 6.95 3.88
C VAL A 180 8.24 5.53 4.40
N VAL A 181 9.30 5.14 5.11
CA VAL A 181 9.37 3.85 5.76
C VAL A 181 9.75 4.00 7.22
N ALA A 182 9.22 3.10 8.03
CA ALA A 182 9.53 2.94 9.45
C ALA A 182 9.82 1.45 9.73
N VAL A 183 10.74 1.19 10.65
CA VAL A 183 11.07 -0.16 11.12
C VAL A 183 10.74 -0.26 12.59
N GLU A 184 9.74 -1.06 12.93
CA GLU A 184 9.20 -1.18 14.28
C GLU A 184 8.73 -2.62 14.54
N ASP A 185 8.95 -3.11 15.76
CA ASP A 185 8.57 -4.47 16.18
C ASP A 185 9.02 -5.58 15.20
N GLY A 186 10.18 -5.39 14.57
CA GLY A 186 10.74 -6.34 13.59
C GLY A 186 10.05 -6.33 12.23
N ARG A 187 9.16 -5.37 11.96
CA ARG A 187 8.49 -5.15 10.67
C ARG A 187 9.03 -3.89 10.02
N LEU A 188 9.09 -3.88 8.69
CA LEU A 188 9.30 -2.66 7.91
C LEU A 188 7.95 -2.27 7.31
N SER A 189 7.45 -1.09 7.64
CA SER A 189 6.23 -0.54 7.05
C SER A 189 6.56 0.57 6.06
N ALA A 190 5.81 0.64 4.97
CA ALA A 190 5.87 1.70 3.99
C ALA A 190 4.51 2.37 3.81
N THR A 191 4.52 3.70 3.70
CA THR A 191 3.35 4.54 3.42
C THR A 191 3.80 5.75 2.59
N LEU A 192 2.85 6.53 2.05
CA LEU A 192 3.20 7.72 1.28
C LEU A 192 3.75 8.85 2.19
N THR A 193 4.64 9.69 1.65
CA THR A 193 5.29 10.83 2.33
C THR A 193 4.35 11.98 2.69
N GLY A 194 3.07 11.91 2.32
CA GLY A 194 2.05 12.88 2.69
C GLY A 194 0.67 12.25 2.75
N ASP A 195 -0.18 12.80 3.62
CA ASP A 195 -1.64 12.63 3.54
C ASP A 195 -2.24 13.49 2.40
N ASP A 196 -1.46 14.42 1.85
CA ASP A 196 -1.79 15.29 0.70
C ASP A 196 -1.14 14.79 -0.59
N TRP A 197 -1.95 14.47 -1.60
CA TRP A 197 -1.53 14.49 -3.01
C TRP A 197 -1.47 15.95 -3.49
N PRO A 198 -0.57 16.34 -4.42
CA PRO A 198 -0.20 17.72 -4.65
C PRO A 198 -1.29 18.49 -5.39
N GLU A 199 -1.46 19.74 -4.99
CA GLU A 199 -2.15 20.76 -5.79
C GLU A 199 -1.61 20.72 -7.23
N GLY A 200 -2.44 20.24 -8.15
CA GLY A 200 -2.21 20.40 -9.57
C GLY A 200 -2.26 21.87 -9.93
N VAL A 201 -1.13 22.37 -10.45
CA VAL A 201 -1.07 23.30 -11.59
C VAL A 201 -2.07 24.48 -11.54
N ARG A 202 -1.61 25.61 -11.01
CA ARG A 202 -1.94 26.92 -11.61
C ARG A 202 -0.71 27.49 -12.29
N GLY A 203 -0.53 27.12 -13.56
CA GLY A 203 0.19 27.95 -14.51
C GLY A 203 -0.76 29.02 -15.09
N GLY A 204 -0.25 30.26 -15.21
CA GLY A 204 -0.89 31.40 -15.90
C GLY A 204 -1.81 32.23 -15.00
N SER A 205 -1.61 33.52 -14.81
CA SER A 205 -0.92 34.56 -15.60
C SER A 205 -0.18 35.55 -14.71
#